data_AF-A0AAC8ZMF8-F1
#
_entry.id   AF-A0AAC8ZMF8-F1
#
_cell.length_a   1.000
_cell.length_b   1.000
_cell.length_c   1.000
_cell.angle_alpha   90.00
_cell.angle_beta   90.00
_cell.angle_gamma   90.00
#
_symmetry.space_group_name_H-M   'P 1'
#
loop_
_entity.id
_entity.type
_entity.pdbx_description
1 polymer ?
#
loop_
_entity_poly.entity_id
_entity_poly.type
_entity_poly.pdbx_seq_one_letter_code
_entity_poly.pdbx_strand_id
1 'polypeptide(L)'
;MTKEQVISYYESQAHEDEVRSILEKAKQIIEKRVSLKDCAIIIDIDETALNHYYPLKKAGFPQDDNHIIWHQLTSSTKVMPIKSTLDFYHYCLDRGLKVFFISARFAEYLESTKQALRNAGYVGFEDVFVLPEDIEEYNSNDFKNFKAEKRAHIELLGYKILISIGDQSSDLVGGYTLNTLQLPNYLYGENSRF
;
A
#
# COMPACT_ATOMS: atom_id res chain seq x y z
N MET A 1 17.04 -5.79 -12.82
CA MET A 1 16.37 -7.00 -13.35
C MET A 1 15.95 -6.73 -14.79
N THR A 2 16.02 -7.72 -15.67
CA THR A 2 15.38 -7.68 -17.01
C THR A 2 13.87 -7.89 -16.90
N LYS A 3 13.10 -7.68 -17.97
CA LYS A 3 11.64 -7.95 -18.01
C LYS A 3 11.32 -9.40 -17.64
N GLU A 4 12.08 -10.35 -18.16
CA GLU A 4 11.93 -11.78 -17.87
C GLU A 4 12.24 -12.11 -16.41
N GLN A 5 13.27 -11.46 -15.84
CA GLN A 5 13.60 -11.62 -14.43
C GLN A 5 12.48 -11.07 -13.53
N VAL A 6 11.87 -9.94 -13.89
CA VAL A 6 10.71 -9.41 -13.15
C VAL A 6 9.51 -10.34 -13.25
N ILE A 7 9.21 -10.88 -14.44
CA ILE A 7 8.15 -11.88 -14.60
C ILE A 7 8.42 -13.10 -13.71
N SER A 8 9.62 -13.66 -13.78
CA SER A 8 10.02 -14.80 -12.94
C SER A 8 9.95 -14.49 -11.44
N TYR A 9 10.22 -13.25 -11.05
CA TYR A 9 10.18 -12.80 -9.67
C TYR A 9 8.75 -12.79 -9.10
N TYR A 10 7.77 -12.30 -9.87
CA TYR A 10 6.35 -12.30 -9.46
C TYR A 10 5.64 -13.64 -9.65
N GLU A 11 6.07 -14.48 -10.62
CA GLU A 11 5.48 -15.82 -10.84
C GLU A 11 6.09 -16.92 -9.97
N SER A 12 7.16 -16.59 -9.23
CA SER A 12 7.72 -17.44 -8.19
C SER A 12 7.31 -16.95 -6.80
N GLN A 13 7.85 -17.59 -5.77
CA GLN A 13 7.65 -17.18 -4.38
C GLN A 13 8.52 -15.96 -3.98
N ALA A 14 9.44 -15.53 -4.86
CA ALA A 14 10.46 -14.53 -4.54
C ALA A 14 9.88 -13.17 -4.09
N HIS A 15 8.84 -12.66 -4.78
CA HIS A 15 8.18 -11.42 -4.38
C HIS A 15 7.59 -11.50 -2.96
N GLU A 16 6.82 -12.55 -2.69
CA GLU A 16 6.25 -12.78 -1.36
C GLU A 16 7.30 -12.98 -0.28
N ASP A 17 8.41 -13.68 -0.57
CA ASP A 17 9.51 -13.90 0.38
C ASP A 17 10.26 -12.61 0.71
N GLU A 18 10.47 -11.73 -0.29
CA GLU A 18 11.08 -10.43 -0.09
C GLU A 18 10.17 -9.50 0.72
N VAL A 19 8.88 -9.42 0.37
CA VAL A 19 7.88 -8.66 1.15
C VAL A 19 7.86 -9.16 2.59
N ARG A 20 7.79 -10.48 2.82
CA ARG A 20 7.82 -11.07 4.17
C ARG A 20 9.07 -10.66 4.93
N SER A 21 10.25 -10.77 4.31
CA SER A 21 11.53 -10.40 4.93
C SER A 21 11.57 -8.93 5.37
N ILE A 22 10.99 -8.03 4.58
CA ILE A 22 10.87 -6.61 4.94
C ILE A 22 9.89 -6.43 6.10
N LEU A 23 8.74 -7.09 6.07
CA LEU A 23 7.72 -7.00 7.11
C LEU A 23 8.16 -7.65 8.45
N GLU A 24 9.08 -8.61 8.43
CA GLU A 24 9.73 -9.10 9.66
C GLU A 24 10.52 -7.99 10.36
N LYS A 25 11.14 -7.06 9.62
CA LYS A 25 11.77 -5.87 10.23
C LYS A 25 10.74 -4.96 10.88
N ALA A 26 9.54 -4.86 10.29
CA ALA A 26 8.42 -4.12 10.87
C ALA A 26 7.99 -4.72 12.21
N LYS A 27 7.86 -6.05 12.28
CA LYS A 27 7.55 -6.78 13.52
C LYS A 27 8.60 -6.54 14.60
N GLN A 28 9.89 -6.58 14.24
CA GLN A 28 10.98 -6.28 15.18
C GLN A 28 10.94 -4.84 15.72
N ILE A 29 10.48 -3.86 14.93
CA ILE A 29 10.28 -2.48 15.39
C ILE A 29 9.11 -2.41 16.38
N ILE A 30 8.02 -3.12 16.09
CA ILE A 30 6.83 -3.19 16.96
C ILE A 30 7.16 -3.85 18.29
N GLU A 31 7.89 -4.98 18.28
CA GLU A 31 8.26 -5.75 19.47
C GLU A 31 9.17 -4.98 20.44
N LYS A 32 9.91 -3.99 19.95
CA LYS A 32 10.73 -3.10 20.79
C LYS A 32 9.92 -2.02 21.51
N ARG A 33 8.62 -1.90 21.25
CA ARG A 33 7.78 -0.89 21.91
C ARG A 33 7.33 -1.38 23.28
N VAL A 34 7.50 -0.52 24.28
CA VAL A 34 7.02 -0.75 25.64
C VAL A 34 5.48 -0.75 25.71
N SER A 35 4.83 0.02 24.84
CA SER A 35 3.37 0.09 24.73
C SER A 35 2.99 0.30 23.27
N LEU A 36 1.91 -0.36 22.84
CA LEU A 36 1.28 -0.20 21.53
C LEU A 36 -0.04 0.57 21.61
N LYS A 37 -0.39 1.09 22.80
CA LYS A 37 -1.58 1.92 22.98
C LYS A 37 -1.48 3.14 22.05
N ASP A 38 -2.58 3.42 21.36
CA ASP A 38 -2.73 4.54 20.42
C ASP A 38 -1.67 4.54 19.29
N CYS A 39 -1.02 3.40 19.03
CA CYS A 39 -0.06 3.27 17.94
C CYS A 39 -0.75 2.85 16.65
N ALA A 40 -0.30 3.42 15.53
CA ALA A 40 -0.85 3.16 14.20
C ALA A 40 0.22 2.64 13.22
N ILE A 41 -0.26 1.88 12.24
CA ILE A 41 0.46 1.42 11.06
C ILE A 41 -0.27 1.96 9.84
N ILE A 42 0.51 2.39 8.86
CA ILE A 42 0.00 2.87 7.58
C ILE A 42 0.47 1.93 6.50
N ILE A 43 -0.46 1.51 5.65
CA ILE A 43 -0.20 0.60 4.54
C ILE A 43 -0.77 1.25 3.26
N ASP A 44 0.05 1.37 2.22
CA ASP A 44 -0.44 1.68 0.87
C ASP A 44 -1.29 0.52 0.31
N ILE A 45 -2.04 0.75 -0.76
CA ILE A 45 -2.95 -0.24 -1.34
C ILE A 45 -2.33 -0.96 -2.53
N ASP A 46 -2.01 -0.25 -3.60
CA ASP A 46 -1.69 -0.84 -4.90
C ASP A 46 -0.24 -1.33 -4.91
N GLU A 47 0.00 -2.61 -5.19
CA GLU A 47 1.32 -3.27 -5.11
C GLU A 47 1.94 -3.26 -3.70
N THR A 48 1.14 -2.94 -2.68
CA THR A 48 1.51 -3.03 -1.26
C THR A 48 0.59 -3.99 -0.48
N ALA A 49 -0.71 -3.71 -0.46
CA ALA A 49 -1.72 -4.58 0.15
C ALA A 49 -2.40 -5.47 -0.89
N LEU A 50 -2.73 -4.90 -2.05
CA LEU A 50 -3.40 -5.56 -3.17
C LEU A 50 -2.41 -5.82 -4.30
N ASN A 51 -2.56 -6.97 -4.96
CA ASN A 51 -1.70 -7.42 -6.04
C ASN A 51 -2.42 -7.36 -7.39
N HIS A 52 -1.92 -6.53 -8.31
CA HIS A 52 -2.44 -6.35 -9.67
C HIS A 52 -1.54 -6.97 -10.75
N TYR A 53 -0.55 -7.80 -10.38
CA TYR A 53 0.41 -8.40 -11.31
C TYR A 53 -0.24 -9.06 -12.53
N TYR A 54 -1.20 -9.97 -12.32
CA TYR A 54 -1.80 -10.72 -13.43
C TYR A 54 -2.61 -9.84 -14.40
N PRO A 55 -3.49 -8.93 -13.92
CA PRO A 55 -4.11 -7.94 -14.78
C PRO A 55 -3.11 -7.07 -15.56
N LEU A 56 -2.07 -6.55 -14.90
CA LEU A 56 -1.04 -5.74 -15.52
C LEU A 56 -0.25 -6.52 -16.59
N LYS A 57 0.11 -7.78 -16.30
CA LYS A 57 0.74 -8.69 -17.27
C LYS A 57 -0.15 -8.91 -18.50
N LYS A 58 -1.46 -9.13 -18.31
CA LYS A 58 -2.41 -9.31 -19.41
C LYS A 58 -2.53 -8.05 -20.27
N ALA A 59 -2.41 -6.87 -19.67
CA ALA A 59 -2.40 -5.59 -20.36
C ALA A 59 -1.03 -5.23 -20.98
N GLY A 60 0.02 -6.04 -20.78
CA GLY A 60 1.36 -5.79 -21.31
C GLY A 60 2.19 -4.80 -20.50
N PHE A 61 1.90 -4.63 -19.20
CA PHE A 61 2.57 -3.69 -18.28
C PHE A 61 2.59 -2.25 -18.82
N PRO A 62 1.42 -1.62 -19.05
CA PRO A 62 1.39 -0.24 -19.51
C PRO A 62 2.12 0.68 -18.51
N GLN A 63 3.02 1.52 -19.03
CA GLN A 63 3.84 2.45 -18.24
C GLN A 63 3.31 3.88 -18.21
N ASP A 64 2.56 4.25 -19.25
CA ASP A 64 1.86 5.52 -19.30
C ASP A 64 0.68 5.47 -18.31
N ASP A 65 0.11 6.64 -17.98
CA ASP A 65 -1.17 6.76 -17.27
C ASP A 65 -2.31 6.25 -18.15
N ASN A 66 -2.27 4.97 -18.52
CA ASN A 66 -3.33 4.30 -19.23
C ASN A 66 -4.49 4.13 -18.25
N HIS A 67 -5.27 5.20 -18.13
CA HIS A 67 -6.41 5.30 -17.22
C HIS A 67 -7.41 4.15 -17.42
N ILE A 68 -7.43 3.49 -18.58
CA ILE A 68 -8.36 2.38 -18.84
C ILE A 68 -8.07 1.19 -17.94
N ILE A 69 -6.81 0.72 -17.84
CA ILE A 69 -6.52 -0.44 -16.99
C ILE A 69 -6.68 -0.04 -15.52
N TRP A 70 -6.20 1.15 -15.14
CA TRP A 70 -6.30 1.60 -13.76
C TRP A 70 -7.76 1.77 -13.31
N HIS A 71 -8.63 2.34 -14.15
CA HIS A 71 -10.07 2.38 -13.89
C HIS A 71 -10.66 0.98 -13.65
N GLN A 72 -10.25 -0.02 -14.44
CA GLN A 72 -10.68 -1.41 -14.25
C GLN A 72 -10.17 -2.00 -12.93
N LEU A 73 -8.91 -1.75 -12.57
CA LEU A 73 -8.31 -2.24 -11.33
C LEU A 73 -8.94 -1.59 -10.10
N THR A 74 -9.13 -0.28 -10.12
CA THR A 74 -9.70 0.48 -8.99
C THR A 74 -11.20 0.28 -8.81
N SER A 75 -11.92 -0.01 -9.91
CA SER A 75 -13.34 -0.40 -9.86
C SER A 75 -13.57 -1.85 -9.44
N SER A 76 -12.55 -2.71 -9.53
CA SER A 76 -12.69 -4.13 -9.18
C SER A 76 -12.74 -4.33 -7.66
N THR A 77 -13.72 -5.10 -7.21
CA THR A 77 -13.80 -5.58 -5.81
C THR A 77 -13.20 -6.96 -5.61
N LYS A 78 -12.68 -7.59 -6.68
CA LYS A 78 -12.08 -8.94 -6.63
C LYS A 78 -10.60 -8.82 -6.96
N VAL A 79 -9.80 -8.59 -5.93
CA VAL A 79 -8.35 -8.45 -6.02
C VAL A 79 -7.69 -9.38 -5.01
N MET A 80 -6.57 -9.98 -5.40
CA MET A 80 -5.81 -10.83 -4.50
C MET A 80 -4.95 -9.97 -3.58
N PRO A 81 -4.81 -10.30 -2.28
CA PRO A 81 -3.85 -9.63 -1.43
C PRO A 81 -2.42 -10.05 -1.79
N ILE A 82 -1.46 -9.19 -1.45
CA ILE A 82 -0.10 -9.66 -1.17
C ILE A 82 -0.16 -10.37 0.18
N LYS A 83 0.01 -11.70 0.17
CA LYS A 83 -0.32 -12.55 1.33
C LYS A 83 0.53 -12.17 2.55
N SER A 84 1.80 -11.91 2.33
CA SER A 84 2.71 -11.52 3.41
C SER A 84 2.33 -10.17 4.04
N THR A 85 1.75 -9.23 3.27
CA THR A 85 1.19 -7.98 3.81
C THR A 85 -0.10 -8.24 4.60
N LEU A 86 -0.97 -9.13 4.15
CA LEU A 86 -2.16 -9.54 4.89
C LEU A 86 -1.83 -10.22 6.22
N ASP A 87 -0.84 -11.11 6.24
CA ASP A 87 -0.35 -11.75 7.46
C ASP A 87 0.19 -10.72 8.47
N PHE A 88 0.93 -9.72 7.98
CA PHE A 88 1.41 -8.62 8.81
C PHE A 88 0.27 -7.74 9.34
N TYR A 89 -0.75 -7.47 8.51
CA TYR A 89 -1.94 -6.75 8.93
C TYR A 89 -2.65 -7.43 10.10
N HIS A 90 -2.89 -8.74 10.00
CA HIS A 90 -3.50 -9.51 11.10
C HIS A 90 -2.60 -9.51 12.35
N TYR A 91 -1.29 -9.68 12.18
CA TYR A 91 -0.32 -9.55 13.28
C TYR A 91 -0.44 -8.22 14.04
N CYS A 92 -0.67 -7.11 13.31
CA CYS A 92 -0.88 -5.80 13.90
C CYS A 92 -2.19 -5.71 14.68
N LEU A 93 -3.31 -6.15 14.08
CA LEU A 93 -4.62 -6.14 14.74
C LEU A 93 -4.63 -6.98 16.02
N ASP A 94 -4.03 -8.16 16.00
CA ASP A 94 -3.92 -9.07 17.16
C ASP A 94 -3.18 -8.44 18.34
N ARG A 95 -2.40 -7.38 18.09
CA ARG A 95 -1.64 -6.62 19.09
C ARG A 95 -2.30 -5.30 19.47
N GLY A 96 -3.50 -5.05 18.97
CA GLY A 96 -4.26 -3.83 19.23
C GLY A 96 -3.74 -2.59 18.52
N LEU A 97 -2.84 -2.74 17.53
CA LEU A 97 -2.42 -1.64 16.67
C LEU A 97 -3.57 -1.21 15.78
N LYS A 98 -3.66 0.10 15.54
CA LYS A 98 -4.57 0.65 14.55
C LYS A 98 -3.93 0.60 13.17
N VAL A 99 -4.72 0.25 12.15
CA VAL A 99 -4.22 0.21 10.78
C VAL A 99 -5.08 1.12 9.91
N PHE A 100 -4.41 2.03 9.19
CA PHE A 100 -5.00 2.92 8.20
C PHE A 100 -4.43 2.59 6.83
N PHE A 101 -5.27 2.74 5.80
CA PHE A 101 -4.79 2.71 4.42
C PHE A 101 -4.75 4.13 3.85
N ILE A 102 -3.70 4.45 3.09
CA ILE A 102 -3.59 5.70 2.33
C ILE A 102 -3.19 5.34 0.91
N SER A 103 -4.00 5.70 -0.08
CA SER A 103 -3.78 5.38 -1.49
C SER A 103 -3.92 6.61 -2.38
N ALA A 104 -3.27 6.57 -3.54
CA ALA A 104 -3.43 7.56 -4.61
C ALA A 104 -4.60 7.24 -5.56
N ARG A 105 -5.48 6.30 -5.21
CA ARG A 105 -6.76 6.12 -5.90
C ARG A 105 -7.62 7.38 -5.73
N PHE A 106 -8.52 7.64 -6.68
CA PHE A 106 -9.48 8.74 -6.61
C PHE A 106 -10.68 8.42 -5.70
N ALA A 107 -11.31 9.46 -5.13
CA ALA A 107 -12.48 9.38 -4.28
C ALA A 107 -13.63 8.57 -4.88
N GLU A 108 -13.84 8.64 -6.19
CA GLU A 108 -14.85 7.86 -6.90
C GLU A 108 -14.70 6.34 -6.71
N TYR A 109 -13.48 5.85 -6.41
CA TYR A 109 -13.20 4.44 -6.16
C TYR A 109 -13.15 4.09 -4.67
N LEU A 110 -13.52 4.98 -3.75
CA LEU A 110 -13.39 4.73 -2.31
C LEU A 110 -14.17 3.48 -1.87
N GLU A 111 -15.43 3.37 -2.31
CA GLU A 111 -16.30 2.26 -1.91
C GLU A 111 -15.87 0.92 -2.53
N SER A 112 -15.49 0.92 -3.81
CA SER A 112 -14.94 -0.28 -4.46
C SER A 112 -13.63 -0.70 -3.82
N THR A 113 -12.78 0.25 -3.43
CA THR A 113 -11.50 0.01 -2.74
C THR A 113 -11.72 -0.59 -1.35
N LYS A 114 -12.61 0.01 -0.54
CA LYS A 114 -12.98 -0.53 0.78
C LYS A 114 -13.55 -1.95 0.65
N GLN A 115 -14.36 -2.22 -0.38
CA GLN A 115 -14.88 -3.55 -0.62
C GLN A 115 -13.82 -4.54 -1.11
N ALA A 116 -12.89 -4.10 -1.97
CA ALA A 116 -11.77 -4.92 -2.44
C ALA A 116 -10.88 -5.36 -1.27
N LEU A 117 -10.52 -4.43 -0.39
CA LEU A 117 -9.76 -4.73 0.84
C LEU A 117 -10.47 -5.77 1.71
N ARG A 118 -11.78 -5.59 1.99
CA ARG A 118 -12.57 -6.56 2.76
C ARG A 118 -12.61 -7.93 2.10
N ASN A 119 -12.84 -7.99 0.79
CA ASN A 119 -12.88 -9.24 0.03
C ASN A 119 -11.50 -9.95 -0.01
N ALA A 120 -10.41 -9.17 0.04
CA ALA A 120 -9.05 -9.68 0.11
C ALA A 120 -8.64 -10.15 1.52
N GLY A 121 -9.48 -9.93 2.55
CA GLY A 121 -9.26 -10.37 3.93
C GLY A 121 -8.91 -9.25 4.91
N TYR A 122 -8.76 -8.01 4.46
CA TYR A 122 -8.50 -6.86 5.33
C TYR A 122 -9.79 -6.40 6.01
N VAL A 123 -10.05 -6.92 7.20
CA VAL A 123 -11.21 -6.60 8.03
C VAL A 123 -10.75 -6.05 9.38
N GLY A 124 -11.30 -4.90 9.80
CA GLY A 124 -10.99 -4.25 11.08
C GLY A 124 -9.99 -3.09 11.00
N PHE A 125 -9.75 -2.53 9.81
CA PHE A 125 -8.97 -1.30 9.65
C PHE A 125 -9.79 -0.09 10.11
N GLU A 126 -9.11 0.98 10.52
CA GLU A 126 -9.77 2.19 11.04
C GLU A 126 -10.38 3.02 9.91
N ASP A 127 -9.60 3.35 8.87
CA ASP A 127 -10.11 4.03 7.68
C ASP A 127 -9.23 3.82 6.44
N VAL A 128 -9.75 4.25 5.30
CA VAL A 128 -9.07 4.30 4.01
C VAL A 128 -9.13 5.73 3.48
N PHE A 129 -7.97 6.34 3.31
CA PHE A 129 -7.84 7.66 2.70
C PHE A 129 -7.43 7.53 1.22
N VAL A 130 -8.13 8.25 0.37
CA VAL A 130 -7.94 8.33 -1.09
C VAL A 130 -7.92 9.80 -1.50
N LEU A 131 -7.48 10.09 -2.72
CA LEU A 131 -7.45 11.45 -3.23
C LEU A 131 -8.85 12.09 -3.21
N PRO A 132 -8.97 13.36 -2.83
CA PRO A 132 -10.25 14.06 -2.78
C PRO A 132 -10.84 14.29 -4.19
N GLU A 133 -12.14 14.58 -4.23
CA GLU A 133 -12.93 14.72 -5.47
C GLU A 133 -12.51 15.91 -6.35
N ASP A 134 -11.81 16.90 -5.79
CA ASP A 134 -11.38 18.13 -6.46
C ASP A 134 -10.05 17.98 -7.23
N ILE A 135 -9.43 16.79 -7.21
CA ILE A 135 -8.27 16.45 -8.03
C ILE A 135 -8.77 15.74 -9.30
N GLU A 136 -8.85 16.48 -10.41
CA GLU A 136 -9.30 15.94 -11.70
C GLU A 136 -8.20 15.17 -12.46
N GLU A 137 -6.91 15.44 -12.19
CA GLU A 137 -5.79 14.81 -12.90
C GLU A 137 -4.71 14.26 -11.96
N TYR A 138 -4.05 13.18 -12.40
CA TYR A 138 -2.96 12.56 -11.66
C TYR A 138 -1.67 13.42 -11.74
N ASN A 139 -1.26 14.10 -10.66
CA ASN A 139 0.04 14.77 -10.54
C ASN A 139 0.91 14.17 -9.43
N SER A 140 1.93 13.42 -9.81
CA SER A 140 2.86 12.74 -8.89
C SER A 140 3.56 13.64 -7.87
N ASN A 141 3.70 14.95 -8.16
CA ASN A 141 4.25 15.91 -7.20
C ASN A 141 3.25 16.29 -6.09
N ASP A 142 1.96 16.32 -6.39
CA ASP A 142 0.91 16.66 -5.42
C ASP A 142 0.63 15.50 -4.45
N PHE A 143 0.89 14.26 -4.87
CA PHE A 143 0.61 13.07 -4.04
C PHE A 143 1.57 12.85 -2.88
N LYS A 144 2.82 13.32 -3.01
CA LYS A 144 3.75 13.34 -1.87
C LYS A 144 3.18 14.20 -0.73
N ASN A 145 2.53 15.31 -1.06
CA ASN A 145 1.87 16.18 -0.09
C ASN A 145 0.63 15.50 0.48
N PHE A 146 -0.25 14.96 -0.36
CA PHE A 146 -1.47 14.30 0.11
C PHE A 146 -1.20 13.17 1.12
N LYS A 147 -0.30 12.22 0.80
CA LYS A 147 -0.04 11.09 1.71
C LYS A 147 0.57 11.59 3.03
N ALA A 148 1.50 12.55 2.98
CA ALA A 148 2.06 13.16 4.17
C ALA A 148 1.02 13.90 5.03
N GLU A 149 0.12 14.66 4.40
CA GLU A 149 -0.98 15.34 5.08
C GLU A 149 -1.94 14.36 5.77
N LYS A 150 -2.23 13.21 5.15
CA LYS A 150 -3.05 12.17 5.78
C LYS A 150 -2.32 11.49 6.95
N ARG A 151 -1.01 11.31 6.89
CA ARG A 151 -0.23 10.87 8.06
C ARG A 151 -0.28 11.91 9.19
N ALA A 152 -0.10 13.20 8.87
CA ALA A 152 -0.24 14.28 9.84
C ALA A 152 -1.64 14.30 10.47
N HIS A 153 -2.68 14.13 9.65
CA HIS A 153 -4.06 14.04 10.12
C HIS A 153 -4.27 12.88 11.10
N ILE A 154 -3.72 11.70 10.82
CA ILE A 154 -3.78 10.54 11.73
C ILE A 154 -3.07 10.85 13.06
N GLU A 155 -1.94 11.57 13.05
CA GLU A 155 -1.31 12.02 14.31
C GLU A 155 -2.20 13.01 15.08
N LEU A 156 -2.91 13.91 14.39
CA LEU A 156 -3.88 14.83 15.01
C LEU A 156 -5.09 14.11 15.62
N LEU A 157 -5.44 12.92 15.14
CA LEU A 157 -6.44 12.05 15.77
C LEU A 157 -5.93 11.41 17.07
N GLY A 158 -4.67 11.63 17.44
CA GLY A 158 -4.04 11.13 18.67
C GLY A 158 -3.23 9.85 18.49
N TYR A 159 -3.06 9.37 17.26
CA TYR A 159 -2.28 8.17 17.00
C TYR A 159 -0.79 8.47 16.84
N LYS A 160 0.04 7.53 17.31
CA LYS A 160 1.47 7.52 17.03
C LYS A 160 1.77 6.57 15.89
N ILE A 161 2.10 7.10 14.71
CA ILE A 161 2.40 6.25 13.54
C ILE A 161 3.79 5.64 13.70
N LEU A 162 3.84 4.33 13.88
CA LEU A 162 5.10 3.61 14.08
C LEU A 162 5.83 3.37 12.76
N ILE A 163 5.09 3.00 11.72
CA ILE A 163 5.61 2.55 10.44
C ILE A 163 4.63 2.95 9.33
N SER A 164 5.16 3.53 8.26
CA SER A 164 4.49 3.66 6.96
C SER A 164 5.10 2.65 5.99
N ILE A 165 4.25 1.90 5.30
CA ILE A 165 4.65 0.81 4.38
C ILE A 165 4.01 1.09 3.03
N GLY A 166 4.82 1.04 1.97
CA GLY A 166 4.36 1.26 0.60
C GLY A 166 5.43 0.87 -0.40
N ASP A 167 5.10 0.82 -1.68
CA ASP A 167 6.00 0.40 -2.74
C ASP A 167 6.69 1.56 -3.47
N GLN A 168 6.16 2.79 -3.32
CA GLN A 168 6.70 4.00 -3.94
C GLN A 168 7.30 4.97 -2.90
N SER A 169 8.18 5.86 -3.37
CA SER A 169 8.79 6.88 -2.51
C SER A 169 7.75 7.82 -1.87
N SER A 170 6.65 8.10 -2.58
CA SER A 170 5.55 8.96 -2.12
C SER A 170 4.82 8.41 -0.88
N ASP A 171 4.87 7.11 -0.62
CA ASP A 171 4.25 6.48 0.55
C ASP A 171 5.01 6.77 1.85
N LEU A 172 6.27 7.18 1.70
CA LEU A 172 7.28 7.15 2.76
C LEU A 172 7.81 8.54 3.10
N VAL A 173 7.88 9.46 2.13
CA VAL A 173 8.42 10.81 2.32
C VAL A 173 7.40 11.77 2.90
N GLY A 174 7.87 12.80 3.62
CA GLY A 174 7.03 13.87 4.18
C GLY A 174 6.74 13.75 5.69
N GLY A 175 7.31 12.75 6.37
CA GLY A 175 7.29 12.65 7.84
C GLY A 175 6.00 12.06 8.44
N TYR A 176 5.73 12.39 9.70
CA TYR A 176 4.60 11.92 10.50
C TYR A 176 4.54 10.39 10.64
N THR A 177 5.72 9.77 10.70
CA THR A 177 5.90 8.34 10.99
C THR A 177 7.29 8.16 11.59
N LEU A 178 7.45 7.19 12.49
CA LEU A 178 8.76 6.89 13.08
C LEU A 178 9.66 6.06 12.17
N ASN A 179 9.06 5.26 11.29
CA ASN A 179 9.79 4.36 10.40
C ASN A 179 9.08 4.29 9.05
N THR A 180 9.85 3.97 8.01
CA THR A 180 9.36 3.75 6.67
C THR A 180 9.95 2.46 6.13
N LEU A 181 9.13 1.67 5.44
CA LEU A 181 9.55 0.43 4.81
C LEU A 181 9.02 0.39 3.39
N GLN A 182 9.94 0.38 2.42
CA GLN A 182 9.58 0.25 1.02
C GLN A 182 9.46 -1.22 0.63
N LEU A 183 8.34 -1.60 0.03
CA LEU A 183 8.13 -2.90 -0.59
C LEU A 183 8.60 -2.89 -2.06
N PRO A 184 8.98 -4.05 -2.62
CA PRO A 184 9.44 -4.12 -4.00
C PRO A 184 8.28 -3.97 -4.99
N ASN A 185 8.37 -2.98 -5.88
CA ASN A 185 7.54 -2.90 -7.07
C ASN A 185 8.41 -2.67 -8.32
N TYR A 186 8.28 -3.57 -9.30
CA TYR A 186 8.98 -3.48 -10.59
C TYR A 186 8.02 -3.43 -11.79
N LEU A 187 6.72 -3.29 -11.55
CA LEU A 187 5.66 -3.29 -12.56
C LEU A 187 5.44 -1.89 -13.16
N TYR A 188 5.57 -0.85 -12.34
CA TYR A 188 5.42 0.56 -12.68
C TYR A 188 6.18 1.46 -11.70
N GLY A 189 6.18 2.76 -11.94
CA GLY A 189 6.81 3.75 -11.06
C GLY A 189 8.34 3.78 -11.15
N GLU A 190 9.00 4.34 -10.13
CA GLU A 190 10.43 4.70 -10.16
C GLU A 190 11.36 3.51 -10.41
N ASN A 191 10.93 2.30 -10.01
CA ASN A 191 11.71 1.07 -10.10
C ASN A 191 11.29 0.14 -11.24
N SER A 192 10.33 0.57 -12.08
CA SER A 192 9.81 -0.23 -13.18
C SER A 192 10.90 -0.76 -14.11
N ARG A 193 10.69 -1.97 -14.63
CA ARG A 193 11.53 -2.56 -15.68
C ARG A 193 10.80 -2.72 -17.01
N PHE A 194 9.59 -2.19 -17.13
CA PHE A 194 8.74 -2.31 -18.31
C PHE A 194 8.78 -1.05 -19.18
#